data_AF-A0A6C0JR45-F1
#
_entry.id   AF-A0A6C0JR45-F1
#
_cell.length_a   1.000
_cell.length_b   1.000
_cell.length_c   1.000
_cell.angle_alpha   90.00
_cell.angle_beta   90.00
_cell.angle_gamma   90.00
#
_symmetry.space_group_name_H-M   'P 1'
#
loop_
_entity.id
_entity.type
_entity.pdbx_description
1 polymer ?
#
loop_
_entity_poly.entity_id
_entity_poly.type
_entity_poly.pdbx_seq_one_letter_code
_entity_poly.pdbx_strand_id
1 'polypeptide(L)'
;MYDDFLKACKTGDVINVTGLLPLVNPSDDDNYAIRIASDKGHIDVIRLLLEDPRVDPSARNNYAIRYASQEGHLDVVKVLLSDSRTNPSDRSNYAIVFASLRGHLEIVRLLLEDPRVDSSALDKLALLWAGNNSHTEIVNLLTEHQFRLDGPEYTKNILT
;
A
#
# COMPACT_ATOMS: atom_id res chain seq x y z
N MET A 1 -1.44 -22.22 18.33
CA MET A 1 -0.93 -20.91 18.79
C MET A 1 -0.62 -19.99 17.61
N TYR A 2 0.46 -20.23 16.84
CA TYR A 2 0.76 -19.37 15.68
C TYR A 2 -0.30 -19.46 14.59
N ASP A 3 -0.79 -20.66 14.26
CA ASP A 3 -1.88 -20.84 13.29
C ASP A 3 -3.17 -20.12 13.70
N ASP A 4 -3.49 -20.13 15.00
CA ASP A 4 -4.66 -19.44 15.55
C ASP A 4 -4.49 -17.92 15.48
N PHE A 5 -3.27 -17.42 15.74
CA PHE A 5 -2.92 -16.01 15.58
C PHE A 5 -3.03 -15.56 14.12
N LEU A 6 -2.52 -16.36 13.17
CA LEU A 6 -2.64 -16.08 11.74
C LEU A 6 -4.10 -16.13 11.28
N LYS A 7 -4.89 -17.09 11.78
CA LYS A 7 -6.33 -17.14 11.51
C LYS A 7 -7.02 -15.88 12.02
N ALA A 8 -6.71 -15.43 13.24
CA ALA A 8 -7.24 -14.20 13.80
C ALA A 8 -6.86 -12.97 12.97
N CYS A 9 -5.60 -12.87 12.52
CA CYS A 9 -5.16 -11.80 11.62
C CYS A 9 -5.91 -11.82 10.28
N LYS A 10 -6.16 -13.01 9.72
CA LYS A 10 -6.90 -13.19 8.46
C LYS A 10 -8.39 -12.86 8.58
N THR A 11 -9.00 -13.10 9.73
CA THR A 11 -10.44 -12.87 9.96
C THR A 11 -10.76 -11.54 10.62
N GLY A 12 -9.75 -10.76 11.03
CA GLY A 12 -9.95 -9.49 11.71
C GLY A 12 -10.34 -9.64 13.18
N ASP A 13 -10.01 -10.77 13.80
CA ASP A 13 -10.35 -11.04 15.20
C ASP A 13 -9.36 -10.34 16.13
N VAL A 14 -9.66 -9.08 16.44
CA VAL A 14 -8.85 -8.19 17.26
C VAL A 14 -8.60 -8.76 18.66
N ILE A 15 -9.57 -9.46 19.25
CA ILE A 15 -9.47 -10.01 20.61
C ILE A 15 -8.41 -11.11 20.63
N ASN A 16 -8.50 -12.06 19.69
CA ASN A 16 -7.53 -13.14 19.60
C ASN A 16 -6.16 -12.64 19.16
N VAL A 17 -6.07 -11.65 18.27
CA VAL A 17 -4.78 -11.01 17.94
C VAL A 17 -4.14 -10.42 19.19
N THR A 18 -4.88 -9.61 19.96
CA THR A 18 -4.38 -8.98 21.19
C THR A 18 -3.91 -10.02 22.22
N GLY A 19 -4.68 -11.08 22.43
CA GLY A 19 -4.34 -12.12 23.41
C GLY A 19 -3.15 -13.00 23.01
N LEU A 20 -2.97 -13.25 21.71
CA LEU A 20 -1.94 -14.15 21.20
C LEU A 20 -0.63 -13.44 20.83
N LEU A 21 -0.66 -12.14 20.48
CA LEU A 21 0.50 -11.37 20.04
C LEU A 21 1.72 -11.44 20.99
N PRO A 22 1.56 -11.42 22.34
CA PRO A 22 2.69 -11.58 23.27
C PRO A 22 3.28 -13.00 23.30
N LEU A 23 2.54 -14.00 22.81
CA LEU A 23 2.89 -15.42 22.90
C LEU A 23 3.51 -15.98 21.61
N VAL A 24 3.56 -15.17 20.56
CA VAL A 24 4.06 -15.56 19.23
C VAL A 24 5.04 -14.52 18.70
N ASN A 25 5.74 -14.86 17.62
CA ASN A 25 6.54 -13.89 16.88
C ASN A 25 5.74 -13.39 15.64
N PRO A 26 5.26 -12.14 15.62
CA PRO A 26 4.44 -11.64 14.51
C PRO A 26 5.24 -11.42 13.22
N SER A 27 6.57 -11.48 13.27
CA SER A 27 7.45 -11.37 12.09
C SER A 27 7.76 -12.70 11.42
N ASP A 28 7.29 -13.82 11.98
CA ASP A 28 7.42 -15.15 11.35
C ASP A 28 6.81 -15.15 9.93
N ASP A 29 7.33 -16.04 9.09
CA ASP A 29 6.96 -16.18 7.67
C ASP A 29 7.05 -14.87 6.86
N ASP A 30 8.14 -14.12 7.09
CA ASP A 30 8.39 -12.80 6.50
C ASP A 30 7.25 -11.81 6.79
N ASN A 31 6.86 -11.69 8.06
CA ASN A 31 5.75 -10.85 8.52
C ASN A 31 4.42 -11.24 7.85
N TYR A 32 4.11 -12.54 7.78
CA TYR A 32 2.90 -12.99 7.11
C TYR A 32 1.62 -12.44 7.76
N ALA A 33 1.63 -12.22 9.08
CA ALA A 33 0.50 -11.68 9.84
C ALA A 33 0.02 -10.32 9.32
N ILE A 34 0.93 -9.34 9.15
CA ILE A 34 0.55 -8.01 8.63
C ILE A 34 0.15 -8.10 7.17
N ARG A 35 0.83 -8.94 6.38
CA ARG A 35 0.53 -9.15 4.96
C ARG A 35 -0.89 -9.68 4.74
N ILE A 36 -1.32 -10.70 5.48
CA ILE A 36 -2.65 -11.29 5.33
C ILE A 36 -3.74 -10.37 5.88
N ALA A 37 -3.48 -9.64 6.97
CA ALA A 37 -4.40 -8.64 7.48
C ALA A 37 -4.58 -7.47 6.47
N SER A 38 -3.51 -7.06 5.78
CA SER A 38 -3.58 -6.00 4.77
C SER A 38 -4.34 -6.43 3.52
N ASP A 39 -4.11 -7.65 3.05
CA ASP A 39 -4.85 -8.24 1.92
C ASP A 39 -6.35 -8.36 2.22
N LYS A 40 -6.72 -8.57 3.49
CA LYS A 40 -8.11 -8.71 3.94
C LYS A 40 -8.75 -7.42 4.46
N GLY A 41 -8.00 -6.32 4.56
CA GLY A 41 -8.55 -5.02 4.91
C GLY A 41 -8.78 -4.79 6.42
N HIS A 42 -8.15 -5.58 7.29
CA HIS A 42 -8.41 -5.55 8.74
C HIS A 42 -7.62 -4.44 9.44
N ILE A 43 -8.10 -3.20 9.30
CA ILE A 43 -7.47 -1.97 9.82
C ILE A 43 -7.05 -2.06 11.30
N ASP A 44 -7.92 -2.57 12.18
CA ASP A 44 -7.64 -2.62 13.62
C ASP A 44 -6.54 -3.62 13.96
N VAL A 45 -6.50 -4.75 13.23
CA VAL A 45 -5.40 -5.71 13.32
C VAL A 45 -4.10 -5.08 12.83
N ILE A 46 -4.13 -4.33 11.73
CA ILE A 46 -2.94 -3.64 11.21
C ILE A 46 -2.39 -2.64 12.22
N ARG A 47 -3.25 -1.84 12.86
CA ARG A 47 -2.83 -0.88 13.90
C ARG A 47 -2.13 -1.59 15.05
N LEU A 48 -2.73 -2.66 15.58
CA LEU A 48 -2.12 -3.46 16.66
C LEU A 48 -0.78 -4.07 16.25
N LEU A 49 -0.69 -4.63 15.04
CA LEU A 49 0.56 -5.23 14.55
C LEU A 49 1.67 -4.18 14.39
N LEU A 50 1.35 -2.98 13.90
CA LEU A 50 2.34 -1.91 13.70
C LEU A 50 2.88 -1.31 15.01
N GLU A 51 2.12 -1.41 16.11
CA GLU A 51 2.58 -1.04 17.45
C GLU A 51 3.68 -1.99 17.98
N ASP A 52 3.75 -3.22 17.46
CA ASP A 52 4.78 -4.18 17.85
C ASP A 52 6.08 -3.93 17.07
N PRO A 53 7.21 -3.61 17.73
CA PRO A 53 8.45 -3.26 17.07
C PRO A 53 9.07 -4.42 16.27
N ARG A 54 8.61 -5.66 16.49
CA ARG A 54 9.07 -6.84 15.74
C ARG A 54 8.49 -6.89 14.33
N VAL A 55 7.34 -6.24 14.10
CA VAL A 55 6.67 -6.25 12.80
C VAL A 55 7.33 -5.26 11.85
N ASP A 56 7.67 -5.74 10.66
CA ASP A 56 8.21 -4.94 9.57
C ASP A 56 7.18 -4.85 8.42
N PRO A 57 6.52 -3.68 8.20
CA PRO A 57 5.57 -3.49 7.11
C PRO A 57 6.22 -3.49 5.72
N SER A 58 7.55 -3.33 5.64
CA SER A 58 8.30 -3.32 4.38
C SER A 58 8.64 -4.73 3.86
N ALA A 59 8.35 -5.76 4.65
CA ALA A 59 8.64 -7.15 4.32
C ALA A 59 8.06 -7.58 2.95
N ARG A 60 8.80 -8.47 2.27
CA ARG A 60 8.44 -9.01 0.94
C ARG A 60 8.17 -7.93 -0.10
N ASN A 61 9.05 -6.93 -0.11
CA ASN A 61 8.97 -5.73 -0.94
C ASN A 61 7.66 -4.97 -0.75
N ASN A 62 7.41 -4.55 0.48
CA ASN A 62 6.22 -3.79 0.87
C ASN A 62 4.92 -4.50 0.46
N TYR A 63 4.85 -5.82 0.66
CA TYR A 63 3.69 -6.62 0.23
C TYR A 63 2.37 -6.07 0.80
N ALA A 64 2.39 -5.68 2.08
CA ALA A 64 1.22 -5.18 2.81
C ALA A 64 0.51 -4.05 2.04
N ILE A 65 1.24 -2.98 1.69
CA ILE A 65 0.65 -1.83 0.99
C ILE A 65 0.25 -2.19 -0.44
N ARG A 66 1.04 -3.00 -1.15
CA ARG A 66 0.72 -3.37 -2.54
C ARG A 66 -0.60 -4.14 -2.65
N TYR A 67 -0.85 -5.09 -1.73
CA TYR A 67 -2.09 -5.88 -1.75
C TYR A 67 -3.27 -5.13 -1.13
N ALA A 68 -3.05 -4.29 -0.11
CA ALA A 68 -4.09 -3.36 0.33
C ALA A 68 -4.54 -2.42 -0.80
N SER A 69 -3.58 -1.92 -1.60
CA SER A 69 -3.86 -1.11 -2.79
C SER A 69 -4.56 -1.89 -3.89
N GLN A 70 -4.22 -3.17 -4.11
CA GLN A 70 -4.87 -4.02 -5.09
C GLN A 70 -6.34 -4.33 -4.72
N GLU A 71 -6.59 -4.60 -3.45
CA GLU A 71 -7.91 -5.03 -2.97
C GLU A 71 -8.83 -3.86 -2.57
N GLY A 72 -8.32 -2.62 -2.63
CA GLY A 72 -9.15 -1.41 -2.44
C GLY A 72 -9.28 -0.97 -0.99
N HIS A 73 -8.42 -1.43 -0.09
CA HIS A 73 -8.49 -1.14 1.34
C HIS A 73 -7.87 0.22 1.68
N LEU A 74 -8.55 1.30 1.30
CA LEU A 74 -8.05 2.68 1.42
C LEU A 74 -7.53 3.02 2.82
N ASP A 75 -8.28 2.67 3.87
CA ASP A 75 -7.87 3.02 5.24
C ASP A 75 -6.64 2.24 5.69
N VAL A 76 -6.46 0.99 5.22
CA VAL A 76 -5.23 0.22 5.45
C VAL A 76 -4.05 0.88 4.75
N VAL A 77 -4.22 1.35 3.51
CA VAL A 77 -3.16 2.07 2.78
C VAL A 77 -2.77 3.35 3.54
N LYS A 78 -3.74 4.13 4.05
CA LYS A 78 -3.44 5.32 4.87
C LYS A 78 -2.62 4.98 6.11
N VAL A 79 -3.00 3.93 6.85
CA VAL A 79 -2.28 3.52 8.06
C VAL A 79 -0.87 3.05 7.71
N LEU A 80 -0.71 2.26 6.66
CA LEU A 80 0.62 1.81 6.24
C LEU A 80 1.51 2.98 5.79
N LEU A 81 0.98 3.95 5.04
CA LEU A 81 1.72 5.15 4.63
C LEU A 81 2.11 6.06 5.81
N SER A 82 1.34 6.04 6.91
CA SER A 82 1.70 6.76 8.13
C SER A 82 2.88 6.15 8.88
N ASP A 83 3.22 4.88 8.60
CA ASP A 83 4.41 4.23 9.11
C ASP A 83 5.61 4.53 8.21
N SER A 84 6.61 5.21 8.76
CA SER A 84 7.82 5.63 8.03
C SER A 84 8.61 4.49 7.37
N ARG A 85 8.44 3.25 7.84
CA ARG A 85 9.11 2.05 7.30
C ARG A 85 8.49 1.60 5.97
N THR A 86 7.24 1.98 5.70
CA THR A 86 6.55 1.65 4.45
C THR A 86 7.08 2.51 3.31
N ASN A 87 7.42 1.86 2.20
CA ASN A 87 7.77 2.50 0.94
C ASN A 87 6.82 2.09 -0.20
N PRO A 88 5.90 2.96 -0.63
CA PRO A 88 4.94 2.66 -1.70
C PRO A 88 5.59 2.51 -3.09
N SER A 89 6.83 3.00 -3.29
CA SER A 89 7.53 2.89 -4.57
C SER A 89 8.33 1.60 -4.74
N ASP A 90 8.43 0.79 -3.68
CA ASP A 90 9.17 -0.47 -3.71
C ASP A 90 8.57 -1.48 -4.69
N ARG A 91 9.43 -2.36 -5.20
CA ARG A 91 9.14 -3.27 -6.31
C ARG A 91 8.51 -2.52 -7.46
N SER A 92 9.16 -1.46 -7.94
CA SER A 92 8.78 -0.71 -9.14
C SER A 92 7.38 -0.09 -9.10
N ASN A 93 7.01 0.55 -7.99
CA ASN A 93 5.74 1.27 -7.83
C ASN A 93 4.49 0.39 -8.02
N TYR A 94 4.57 -0.92 -7.71
CA TYR A 94 3.43 -1.81 -7.96
C TYR A 94 2.19 -1.51 -7.11
N ALA A 95 2.31 -0.74 -6.01
CA ALA A 95 1.15 -0.30 -5.25
C ALA A 95 0.20 0.55 -6.10
N ILE A 96 0.73 1.57 -6.80
CA ILE A 96 -0.08 2.42 -7.68
C ILE A 96 -0.51 1.66 -8.94
N VAL A 97 0.35 0.79 -9.49
CA VAL A 97 -0.02 -0.06 -10.64
C VAL A 97 -1.22 -0.95 -10.32
N PHE A 98 -1.24 -1.61 -9.15
CA PHE A 98 -2.35 -2.47 -8.75
C PHE A 98 -3.63 -1.68 -8.44
N ALA A 99 -3.52 -0.53 -7.78
CA ALA A 99 -4.67 0.35 -7.56
C ALA A 99 -5.27 0.82 -8.90
N SER A 100 -4.42 1.22 -9.85
CA SER A 100 -4.83 1.64 -11.20
C SER A 100 -5.45 0.51 -12.02
N LEU A 101 -4.87 -0.70 -11.94
CA LEU A 101 -5.40 -1.90 -12.59
C LEU A 101 -6.81 -2.25 -12.10
N ARG A 102 -7.10 -2.02 -10.82
CA ARG A 102 -8.36 -2.43 -10.16
C ARG A 102 -9.37 -1.29 -10.02
N GLY A 103 -9.05 -0.09 -10.49
CA GLY A 103 -9.99 1.03 -10.52
C GLY A 103 -10.12 1.78 -9.19
N HIS A 104 -9.17 1.63 -8.27
CA HIS A 104 -9.23 2.23 -6.94
C HIS A 104 -8.74 3.69 -6.95
N LEU A 105 -9.56 4.58 -7.52
CA LEU A 105 -9.23 6.00 -7.76
C LEU A 105 -8.67 6.72 -6.52
N GLU A 106 -9.32 6.58 -5.37
CA GLU A 106 -8.91 7.28 -4.14
C GLU A 106 -7.58 6.76 -3.59
N ILE A 107 -7.25 5.49 -3.84
CA ILE A 107 -5.92 4.95 -3.50
C ILE A 107 -4.87 5.49 -4.46
N VAL A 108 -5.17 5.59 -5.76
CA VAL A 108 -4.24 6.21 -6.73
C VAL A 108 -3.97 7.65 -6.34
N ARG A 109 -5.01 8.43 -6.02
CA ARG A 109 -4.86 9.82 -5.55
C ARG A 109 -3.96 9.90 -4.33
N LEU A 110 -4.24 9.09 -3.31
CA LEU A 110 -3.44 9.06 -2.08
C LEU A 110 -1.98 8.68 -2.33
N LEU A 111 -1.72 7.68 -3.17
CA LEU A 111 -0.36 7.27 -3.49
C LEU A 111 0.42 8.36 -4.24
N LEU A 112 -0.23 9.15 -5.10
CA LEU A 112 0.39 10.27 -5.80
C LEU A 112 0.75 11.46 -4.87
N GLU A 113 0.21 11.50 -3.65
CA GLU A 113 0.62 12.49 -2.63
C GLU A 113 1.98 12.13 -1.99
N ASP A 114 2.42 10.86 -2.07
CA ASP A 114 3.73 10.46 -1.57
C ASP A 114 4.82 10.78 -2.62
N PRO A 115 5.80 11.65 -2.30
CA PRO A 115 6.81 12.12 -3.25
C PRO A 115 7.76 11.02 -3.74
N ARG A 116 7.76 9.84 -3.09
CA ARG A 116 8.58 8.70 -3.51
C ARG A 116 7.94 7.95 -4.69
N VAL A 117 6.65 8.14 -4.95
CA VAL A 117 5.92 7.42 -5.98
C VAL A 117 6.20 8.01 -7.36
N ASP A 118 6.71 7.16 -8.24
CA ASP A 118 6.88 7.47 -9.65
C ASP A 118 5.74 6.84 -10.47
N SER A 119 4.77 7.67 -10.82
CA SER A 119 3.61 7.30 -11.67
C SER A 119 3.97 6.90 -13.11
N SER A 120 5.20 7.15 -13.55
CA SER A 120 5.71 6.81 -14.88
C SER A 120 6.52 5.50 -14.93
N ALA A 121 6.74 4.87 -13.77
CA ALA A 121 7.50 3.64 -13.66
C ALA A 121 6.99 2.53 -14.60
N LEU A 122 7.92 1.69 -15.06
CA LEU A 122 7.66 0.56 -15.98
C LEU A 122 6.96 1.02 -17.27
N ASP A 123 7.46 2.07 -17.90
CA ASP A 123 6.87 2.64 -19.13
C ASP A 123 5.39 3.00 -18.96
N LYS A 124 5.06 3.67 -17.85
CA LYS A 124 3.71 4.13 -17.49
C LYS A 124 2.71 2.99 -17.34
N LEU A 125 3.14 1.88 -16.73
CA LEU A 125 2.31 0.68 -16.57
C LEU A 125 0.98 0.94 -15.86
N ALA A 126 0.96 1.82 -14.85
CA ALA A 126 -0.27 2.22 -14.15
C ALA A 126 -1.30 2.86 -15.11
N LEU A 127 -0.84 3.74 -16.00
CA LEU A 127 -1.68 4.39 -17.01
C LEU A 127 -2.20 3.37 -18.03
N LEU A 128 -1.35 2.46 -18.49
CA LEU A 128 -1.72 1.41 -19.44
C LEU A 128 -2.83 0.51 -18.86
N TRP A 129 -2.68 0.03 -17.62
CA TRP A 129 -3.69 -0.83 -17.01
C TRP A 129 -5.00 -0.11 -16.71
N ALA A 130 -4.94 1.15 -16.26
CA ALA A 130 -6.15 1.96 -16.08
C ALA A 130 -6.90 2.13 -17.40
N GLY A 131 -6.19 2.40 -18.51
CA GLY A 131 -6.78 2.52 -19.84
C GLY A 131 -7.40 1.21 -20.34
N ASN A 132 -6.67 0.10 -20.23
CA ASN A 132 -7.14 -1.22 -20.66
C ASN A 132 -8.39 -1.71 -19.90
N ASN A 133 -8.58 -1.25 -18.66
CA ASN A 133 -9.75 -1.58 -17.84
C ASN A 133 -10.82 -0.48 -17.82
N SER A 134 -10.70 0.53 -18.70
CA SER A 134 -11.67 1.64 -18.83
C SER A 134 -11.83 2.50 -17.56
N HIS A 135 -10.79 2.60 -16.72
CA HIS A 135 -10.77 3.46 -15.54
C HIS A 135 -10.41 4.91 -15.91
N THR A 136 -11.30 5.56 -16.65
CA THR A 136 -11.07 6.89 -17.26
C THR A 136 -10.65 7.97 -16.27
N GLU A 137 -11.23 8.00 -15.06
CA GLU A 137 -10.85 8.98 -14.04
C GLU A 137 -9.39 8.80 -13.58
N ILE A 138 -8.92 7.56 -13.48
CA ILE A 138 -7.52 7.25 -13.14
C ILE A 138 -6.60 7.63 -14.30
N VAL A 139 -7.01 7.38 -15.55
CA VAL A 139 -6.27 7.81 -16.74
C VAL A 139 -6.06 9.32 -16.73
N ASN A 140 -7.13 10.09 -16.49
CA ASN A 140 -7.06 11.54 -16.41
C ASN A 140 -6.14 11.99 -15.26
N LEU A 141 -6.33 11.44 -14.07
CA LEU A 141 -5.52 11.77 -12.90
C LEU A 141 -4.02 11.52 -13.12
N LEU A 142 -3.65 10.36 -13.66
CA LEU A 142 -2.26 10.01 -13.94
C LEU A 142 -1.66 10.89 -15.05
N THR A 143 -2.45 11.21 -16.08
CA THR A 143 -2.04 12.08 -17.17
C THR A 143 -1.78 13.51 -16.67
N GLU A 144 -2.70 14.07 -15.88
CA GLU A 144 -2.56 15.39 -15.26
C GLU A 144 -1.38 15.46 -14.28
N HIS A 145 -1.14 14.38 -13.53
CA HIS A 145 0.01 14.30 -12.64
C HIS A 145 1.34 14.37 -13.42
N GLN A 146 1.45 13.64 -14.53
CA GLN A 146 2.65 13.68 -15.40
C GLN A 146 2.85 15.06 -16.02
N PHE A 147 1.81 15.69 -16.56
CA PHE A 147 1.91 17.05 -17.12
C PHE A 147 2.39 18.09 -16.10
N ARG A 148 2.04 17.94 -14.81
CA ARG A 148 2.52 18.83 -13.74
C ARG A 148 4.01 18.63 -13.44
N LEU A 149 4.51 17.41 -13.50
CA LEU A 149 5.95 17.12 -13.29
C LEU A 149 6.81 17.60 -14.47
N ASP A 150 6.31 17.46 -15.69
CA ASP A 150 7.03 17.82 -16.93
C ASP A 150 6.78 19.29 -17.37
N GLY A 151 5.94 20.03 -16.65
CA GLY A 151 5.53 21.40 -16.99
C GLY A 151 6.55 22.49 -16.59
N PRO A 152 6.51 23.67 -17.24
CA PRO A 152 7.49 24.75 -17.03
C PRO A 152 7.51 25.33 -15.60
N GLU A 153 6.49 25.08 -14.77
CA GLU A 153 6.45 25.50 -13.36
C GLU A 153 7.35 24.65 -12.45
N TYR A 154 7.57 23.37 -12.73
CA TYR A 154 8.36 22.50 -11.85
C TYR A 154 9.87 22.81 -11.92
N THR A 155 10.38 23.23 -13.09
CA THR A 155 11.77 23.71 -13.25
C THR A 155 12.09 24.95 -12.42
N LYS A 156 11.09 25.69 -11.92
CA LYS A 156 11.32 26.87 -11.06
C LYS A 156 11.58 26.52 -9.59
N ASN A 157 11.12 25.36 -9.10
CA ASN A 157 11.22 24.98 -7.69
C ASN A 157 12.42 24.07 -7.36
N ILE A 158 13.28 23.76 -8.33
CA ILE A 158 14.52 22.98 -8.13
C ILE A 158 15.77 23.90 -8.15
N LEU A 159 15.62 25.19 -8.51
CA LEU A 159 16.73 26.13 -8.67
C LEU A 159 16.69 27.34 -7.71
N THR A 160 16.02 27.23 -6.57
CA THR A 160 16.08 28.21 -5.47
C THR A 160 16.45 27.53 -4.17
#